data_AF-A0A7X4KBA3-F1
#
_entry.id   AF-A0A7X4KBA3-F1
#
_cell.length_a   1.000
_cell.length_b   1.000
_cell.length_c   1.000
_cell.angle_alpha   90.00
_cell.angle_beta   90.00
_cell.angle_gamma   90.00
#
_symmetry.space_group_name_H-M   'P 1'
#
loop_
_entity.id
_entity.type
_entity.pdbx_description
1 polymer ?
#
loop_
_entity_poly.entity_id
_entity_poly.type
_entity_poly.pdbx_seq_one_letter_code
_entity_poly.pdbx_strand_id
1 'polypeptide(L)'
;MNPIVFAIPVFVASILLEVWIAHRRGAKAYDTADALTSLHLGVLSQITGLFAKLATLGIYVAVFEQWRFTTLPANSVWVWAGALLAYDFFYYWAHRMGHEVAVLWAAHVVHHSSEFYNLSTALRQTSSGWLFGWFFYLPMALAGVPPMVMVGVALIDLLYQYWVHTEMVGRLGWMDRVFVTPSNHRVHHGQNDYCIDRNYGGILILWDRLFGTFADERDDEKIIYGVRSPLRSLNPLWANLHYYADLWQSTAQAKGWRKKVQVWLAPPGAWTGEPLGHFDDAQFQHYRPHTPAPAAAYGILQFALLAPCVMQLIALAPSLPLPSLVLYAALIAASTLSLGALLEGRRLGARIEQARGVVLGLAFALLPDWFGYEAPLLLRATVLALSLGAAVWLEKNIKTHQWETT
;
A
#
# COMPACT_ATOMS: atom_id res chain seq x y z
N MET A 1 -20.71 7.59 6.97
CA MET A 1 -20.00 6.45 6.32
C MET A 1 -18.62 6.93 5.91
N ASN A 2 -17.59 6.08 6.01
CA ASN A 2 -16.23 6.41 5.58
C ASN A 2 -16.21 6.63 4.04
N PRO A 3 -15.83 7.82 3.53
CA PRO A 3 -15.86 8.14 2.10
C PRO A 3 -15.08 7.15 1.21
N ILE A 4 -14.02 6.54 1.75
CA ILE A 4 -13.19 5.55 1.04
C ILE A 4 -14.01 4.34 0.57
N VAL A 5 -15.08 3.97 1.29
CA VAL A 5 -15.93 2.83 0.91
C VAL A 5 -16.56 3.04 -0.48
N PHE A 6 -16.82 4.30 -0.87
CA PHE A 6 -17.35 4.63 -2.20
C PHE A 6 -16.27 4.67 -3.28
N ALA A 7 -15.00 4.84 -2.91
CA ALA A 7 -13.87 4.81 -3.86
C ALA A 7 -13.47 3.38 -4.24
N ILE A 8 -13.69 2.39 -3.37
CA ILE A 8 -13.30 0.98 -3.61
C ILE A 8 -13.88 0.42 -4.93
N PRO A 9 -15.20 0.55 -5.22
CA PRO A 9 -15.75 0.06 -6.50
C PRO A 9 -15.14 0.76 -7.72
N VAL A 10 -14.82 2.05 -7.60
CA VAL A 10 -14.17 2.82 -8.66
C VAL A 10 -12.77 2.27 -8.91
N PHE A 11 -11.97 2.07 -7.86
CA PHE A 11 -10.61 1.51 -7.97
C PHE A 11 -10.62 0.11 -8.58
N VAL A 12 -11.54 -0.75 -8.17
CA VAL A 12 -11.68 -2.10 -8.75
C VAL A 12 -12.04 -2.00 -10.24
N ALA A 13 -13.02 -1.17 -10.60
CA ALA A 13 -13.43 -1.00 -11.98
C ALA A 13 -12.30 -0.44 -12.87
N SER A 14 -11.54 0.56 -12.39
CA SER A 14 -10.43 1.14 -13.13
C SER A 14 -9.24 0.18 -13.26
N ILE A 15 -8.93 -0.62 -12.23
CA ILE A 15 -7.91 -1.69 -12.34
C ILE A 15 -8.33 -2.72 -13.39
N LEU A 16 -9.58 -3.19 -13.38
CA LEU A 16 -10.05 -4.16 -14.38
C LEU A 16 -10.04 -3.57 -15.79
N LEU A 17 -10.38 -2.29 -15.94
CA LEU A 17 -10.29 -1.58 -17.20
C LEU A 17 -8.83 -1.47 -17.68
N GLU A 18 -7.90 -1.11 -16.79
CA GLU A 18 -6.47 -1.01 -17.12
C GLU A 18 -5.88 -2.36 -17.52
N VAL A 19 -6.22 -3.45 -16.79
CA VAL A 19 -5.83 -4.82 -17.15
C VAL A 19 -6.34 -5.17 -18.57
N TRP A 20 -7.59 -4.83 -18.88
CA TRP A 20 -8.15 -5.06 -20.22
C TRP A 20 -7.43 -4.25 -21.29
N ILE A 21 -7.14 -2.96 -21.05
CA ILE A 21 -6.38 -2.09 -21.96
C ILE A 21 -4.97 -2.65 -22.18
N ALA A 22 -4.26 -3.00 -21.10
CA ALA A 22 -2.91 -3.55 -21.16
C ALA A 22 -2.88 -4.84 -21.99
N HIS A 23 -3.85 -5.75 -21.78
CA HIS A 23 -3.99 -6.96 -22.57
C HIS A 23 -4.24 -6.65 -24.05
N ARG A 24 -5.14 -5.72 -24.38
CA ARG A 24 -5.44 -5.32 -25.76
C ARG A 24 -4.25 -4.67 -26.47
N ARG A 25 -3.37 -4.00 -25.73
CA ARG A 25 -2.13 -3.37 -26.23
C ARG A 25 -0.92 -4.31 -26.22
N GLY A 26 -1.05 -5.54 -25.71
CA GLY A 26 0.09 -6.44 -25.52
C GLY A 26 1.12 -5.94 -24.49
N ALA A 27 0.72 -5.00 -23.62
CA ALA A 27 1.59 -4.43 -22.60
C ALA A 27 1.73 -5.40 -21.41
N LYS A 28 2.96 -5.55 -20.90
CA LYS A 28 3.29 -6.42 -19.77
C LYS A 28 3.31 -5.67 -18.43
N ALA A 29 2.33 -4.78 -18.22
CA ALA A 29 2.26 -3.90 -17.05
C ALA A 29 1.79 -4.62 -15.76
N TYR A 30 1.22 -5.81 -15.88
CA TYR A 30 0.69 -6.58 -14.76
C TYR A 30 1.39 -7.94 -14.62
N ASP A 31 1.69 -8.27 -13.38
CA ASP A 31 1.86 -9.63 -12.91
C ASP A 31 0.82 -9.90 -11.83
N THR A 32 0.13 -11.03 -11.94
CA THR A 32 -1.01 -11.35 -11.07
C THR A 32 -0.59 -11.45 -9.61
N ALA A 33 0.56 -12.07 -9.34
CA ALA A 33 1.02 -12.30 -7.98
C ALA A 33 1.45 -10.98 -7.33
N ASP A 34 2.19 -10.14 -8.07
CA ASP A 34 2.58 -8.82 -7.60
C ASP A 34 1.37 -7.89 -7.39
N ALA A 35 0.41 -7.88 -8.32
CA ALA A 35 -0.80 -7.06 -8.21
C ALA A 35 -1.66 -7.47 -7.00
N LEU A 36 -1.85 -8.78 -6.78
CA LEU A 36 -2.56 -9.28 -5.60
C LEU A 36 -1.82 -8.92 -4.30
N THR A 37 -0.49 -8.98 -4.28
CA THR A 37 0.31 -8.54 -3.13
C THR A 37 0.14 -7.04 -2.86
N SER A 38 0.09 -6.20 -3.89
CA SER A 38 -0.23 -4.78 -3.75
C SER A 38 -1.59 -4.57 -3.08
N LEU A 39 -2.61 -5.32 -3.51
CA LEU A 39 -3.95 -5.25 -2.93
C LEU A 39 -3.99 -5.76 -1.48
N HIS A 40 -3.28 -6.85 -1.17
CA HIS A 40 -3.14 -7.37 0.19
C HIS A 40 -2.49 -6.35 1.14
N LEU A 41 -1.43 -5.68 0.69
CA LEU A 41 -0.79 -4.59 1.44
C LEU A 41 -1.75 -3.43 1.69
N GLY A 42 -2.54 -3.05 0.69
CA GLY A 42 -3.62 -2.08 0.84
C GLY A 42 -4.65 -2.49 1.90
N VAL A 43 -5.07 -3.76 1.90
CA VAL A 43 -5.99 -4.30 2.92
C VAL A 43 -5.39 -4.21 4.32
N LEU A 44 -4.13 -4.63 4.51
CA LEU A 44 -3.45 -4.51 5.80
C LEU A 44 -3.31 -3.05 6.24
N SER A 45 -3.00 -2.14 5.32
CA SER A 45 -2.92 -0.70 5.60
C SER A 45 -4.26 -0.13 6.06
N GLN A 46 -5.38 -0.50 5.42
CA GLN A 46 -6.71 -0.09 5.85
C GLN A 46 -7.08 -0.63 7.22
N ILE A 47 -6.77 -1.91 7.52
CA ILE A 47 -6.98 -2.50 8.84
C ILE A 47 -6.20 -1.73 9.90
N THR A 48 -4.91 -1.50 9.70
CA THR A 48 -4.10 -0.72 10.64
C THR A 48 -4.66 0.69 10.81
N GLY A 49 -5.10 1.31 9.72
CA GLY A 49 -5.74 2.62 9.71
C GLY A 49 -7.01 2.70 10.57
N LEU A 50 -7.80 1.61 10.70
CA LEU A 50 -8.96 1.61 11.59
C LEU A 50 -8.58 1.89 13.06
N PHE A 51 -7.48 1.30 13.52
CA PHE A 51 -6.99 1.46 14.88
C PHE A 51 -6.14 2.73 15.04
N ALA A 52 -5.32 3.06 14.04
CA ALA A 52 -4.40 4.18 14.11
C ALA A 52 -5.07 5.56 13.92
N LYS A 53 -6.19 5.65 13.19
CA LYS A 53 -6.90 6.92 12.95
C LYS A 53 -7.30 7.64 14.22
N LEU A 54 -7.69 6.90 15.27
CA LEU A 54 -8.02 7.50 16.57
C LEU A 54 -6.81 8.21 17.18
N ALA A 55 -5.62 7.62 17.06
CA ALA A 55 -4.39 8.24 17.53
C ALA A 55 -4.01 9.45 16.66
N THR A 56 -3.90 9.28 15.34
CA THR A 56 -3.38 10.35 14.47
C THR A 56 -4.32 11.55 14.35
N LEU A 57 -5.62 11.32 14.12
CA LEU A 57 -6.62 12.40 14.09
C LEU A 57 -6.85 12.96 15.50
N GLY A 58 -6.82 12.12 16.54
CA GLY A 58 -6.93 12.56 17.93
C GLY A 58 -5.82 13.52 18.33
N ILE A 59 -4.57 13.24 17.92
CA ILE A 59 -3.43 14.15 18.13
C ILE A 59 -3.64 15.47 17.39
N TYR A 60 -4.05 15.43 16.12
CA TYR A 60 -4.33 16.66 15.36
C TYR A 60 -5.41 17.50 16.03
N VAL A 61 -6.53 16.88 16.45
CA VAL A 61 -7.64 17.56 17.14
C VAL A 61 -7.17 18.11 18.49
N ALA A 62 -6.39 17.36 19.26
CA ALA A 62 -5.83 17.85 20.52
C ALA A 62 -4.95 19.08 20.29
N VAL A 63 -4.09 19.07 19.27
CA VAL A 63 -3.25 20.22 18.94
C VAL A 63 -4.09 21.42 18.49
N PHE A 64 -5.08 21.18 17.64
CA PHE A 64 -6.02 22.20 17.20
C PHE A 64 -6.78 22.80 18.39
N GLU A 65 -7.27 21.99 19.34
CA GLU A 65 -8.06 22.48 20.47
C GLU A 65 -7.24 23.25 21.51
N GLN A 66 -5.99 22.85 21.75
CA GLN A 66 -5.18 23.39 22.84
C GLN A 66 -4.21 24.50 22.38
N TRP A 67 -3.73 24.47 21.14
CA TRP A 67 -2.58 25.29 20.72
C TRP A 67 -2.76 26.06 19.41
N ARG A 68 -3.94 26.03 18.77
CA ARG A 68 -4.17 26.83 17.56
C ARG A 68 -4.07 28.33 17.83
N PHE A 69 -3.47 29.08 16.91
CA PHE A 69 -3.37 30.54 17.00
C PHE A 69 -4.67 31.25 16.63
N THR A 70 -5.48 30.63 15.77
CA THR A 70 -6.77 31.15 15.31
C THR A 70 -7.66 29.99 14.87
N THR A 71 -8.90 30.29 14.48
CA THR A 71 -9.82 29.33 13.86
C THR A 71 -10.21 29.83 12.47
N LEU A 72 -9.83 29.11 11.43
CA LEU A 72 -10.20 29.45 10.06
C LEU A 72 -11.65 29.05 9.77
N PRO A 73 -12.42 29.87 9.01
CA PRO A 73 -13.82 29.61 8.73
C PRO A 73 -14.01 28.46 7.72
N ALA A 74 -14.52 27.32 8.17
CA ALA A 74 -14.72 26.12 7.33
C ALA A 74 -15.72 26.31 6.17
N ASN A 75 -16.56 27.35 6.22
CA ASN A 75 -17.50 27.72 5.15
C ASN A 75 -16.84 28.57 4.03
N SER A 76 -15.57 28.94 4.15
CA SER A 76 -14.86 29.73 3.14
C SER A 76 -14.12 28.83 2.15
N VAL A 77 -14.44 28.95 0.86
CA VAL A 77 -13.73 28.22 -0.22
C VAL A 77 -12.22 28.51 -0.23
N TRP A 78 -11.82 29.72 0.17
CA TRP A 78 -10.41 30.10 0.23
C TRP A 78 -9.64 29.36 1.34
N VAL A 79 -10.32 29.00 2.44
CA VAL A 79 -9.73 28.15 3.49
C VAL A 79 -9.48 26.75 2.95
N TRP A 80 -10.41 26.20 2.16
CA TRP A 80 -10.22 24.88 1.52
C TRP A 80 -9.10 24.90 0.49
N ALA A 81 -9.04 25.90 -0.38
CA ALA A 81 -7.97 26.03 -1.37
C ALA A 81 -6.59 26.23 -0.71
N GLY A 82 -6.50 27.09 0.30
CA GLY A 82 -5.27 27.30 1.08
C GLY A 82 -4.87 26.07 1.87
N ALA A 83 -5.83 25.35 2.46
CA ALA A 83 -5.56 24.11 3.18
C ALA A 83 -5.11 22.98 2.24
N LEU A 84 -5.65 22.89 1.02
CA LEU A 84 -5.20 21.90 0.03
C LEU A 84 -3.77 22.19 -0.42
N LEU A 85 -3.44 23.46 -0.69
CA LEU A 85 -2.07 23.86 -1.04
C LEU A 85 -1.09 23.60 0.12
N ALA A 86 -1.50 23.90 1.36
CA ALA A 86 -0.70 23.61 2.55
C ALA A 86 -0.53 22.11 2.77
N TYR A 87 -1.59 21.31 2.57
CA TYR A 87 -1.53 19.86 2.68
C TYR A 87 -0.55 19.27 1.67
N ASP A 88 -0.64 19.66 0.39
CA ASP A 88 0.26 19.21 -0.68
C ASP A 88 1.71 19.62 -0.41
N PHE A 89 1.95 20.80 0.17
CA PHE A 89 3.27 21.21 0.64
C PHE A 89 3.81 20.34 1.78
N PHE A 90 3.02 20.06 2.81
CA PHE A 90 3.44 19.18 3.90
C PHE A 90 3.57 17.72 3.44
N TYR A 91 2.77 17.31 2.46
CA TYR A 91 2.91 16.02 1.79
C TYR A 91 4.28 15.92 1.10
N TYR A 92 4.70 16.92 0.32
CA TYR A 92 6.02 16.95 -0.31
C TYR A 92 7.14 16.70 0.71
N TRP A 93 7.11 17.38 1.87
CA TRP A 93 8.12 17.18 2.91
C TRP A 93 8.03 15.83 3.59
N ALA A 94 6.81 15.35 3.88
CA ALA A 94 6.60 14.03 4.44
C ALA A 94 7.14 12.94 3.49
N HIS A 95 6.88 13.11 2.20
CA HIS A 95 7.27 12.18 1.15
C HIS A 95 8.78 12.21 0.91
N ARG A 96 9.38 13.39 0.76
CA ARG A 96 10.83 13.56 0.64
C ARG A 96 11.58 12.96 1.81
N MET A 97 11.15 13.25 3.04
CA MET A 97 11.76 12.66 4.24
C MET A 97 11.53 11.15 4.32
N GLY A 98 10.41 10.67 3.76
CA GLY A 98 10.14 9.26 3.49
C GLY A 98 11.18 8.60 2.59
N HIS A 99 11.90 9.33 1.74
CA HIS A 99 12.98 8.81 0.90
C HIS A 99 14.37 9.12 1.45
N GLU A 100 14.55 10.25 2.16
CA GLU A 100 15.86 10.71 2.62
C GLU A 100 16.20 10.34 4.07
N VAL A 101 15.28 9.75 4.84
CA VAL A 101 15.51 9.33 6.24
C VAL A 101 15.15 7.86 6.41
N ALA A 102 16.12 7.05 6.82
CA ALA A 102 16.00 5.59 6.82
C ALA A 102 14.78 5.03 7.58
N VAL A 103 14.43 5.58 8.76
CA VAL A 103 13.23 5.14 9.51
C VAL A 103 11.91 5.50 8.83
N LEU A 104 11.88 6.64 8.12
CA LEU A 104 10.70 7.07 7.36
C LEU A 104 10.60 6.30 6.05
N TRP A 105 11.73 5.96 5.44
CA TRP A 105 11.80 5.02 4.32
C TRP A 105 11.37 3.63 4.71
N ALA A 106 11.69 3.13 5.91
CA ALA A 106 11.11 1.89 6.41
C ALA A 106 9.58 1.93 6.43
N ALA A 107 9.00 3.12 6.64
CA ALA A 107 7.56 3.35 6.60
C ALA A 107 7.03 3.70 5.19
N HIS A 108 7.84 3.66 4.14
CA HIS A 108 7.45 4.07 2.79
C HIS A 108 7.88 3.08 1.69
N VAL A 109 9.00 2.38 1.86
CA VAL A 109 9.62 1.40 0.94
C VAL A 109 8.64 0.37 0.39
N VAL A 110 7.64 -0.03 1.18
CA VAL A 110 6.57 -0.93 0.75
C VAL A 110 5.93 -0.43 -0.54
N HIS A 111 5.65 0.87 -0.63
CA HIS A 111 5.04 1.51 -1.78
C HIS A 111 5.86 1.38 -3.07
N HIS A 112 7.19 1.50 -2.94
CA HIS A 112 8.14 1.37 -4.05
C HIS A 112 8.53 -0.07 -4.37
N SER A 113 8.18 -1.04 -3.52
CA SER A 113 8.66 -2.42 -3.64
C SER A 113 8.06 -3.22 -4.80
N SER A 114 7.02 -2.71 -5.46
CA SER A 114 6.47 -3.36 -6.65
C SER A 114 7.42 -3.16 -7.84
N GLU A 115 7.70 -4.24 -8.54
CA GLU A 115 8.52 -4.23 -9.75
C GLU A 115 7.67 -4.02 -11.02
N PHE A 116 6.37 -3.77 -10.86
CA PHE A 116 5.39 -3.54 -11.93
C PHE A 116 4.60 -2.28 -11.65
N TYR A 117 4.40 -1.42 -12.65
CA TYR A 117 3.82 -0.12 -12.41
C TYR A 117 2.44 0.02 -13.06
N ASN A 118 1.40 -0.09 -12.24
CA ASN A 118 0.00 -0.07 -12.65
C ASN A 118 -0.89 0.41 -11.50
N LEU A 119 -2.20 0.52 -11.72
CA LEU A 119 -3.13 1.09 -10.74
C LEU A 119 -3.22 0.29 -9.43
N SER A 120 -2.80 -0.98 -9.41
CA SER A 120 -2.71 -1.74 -8.16
C SER A 120 -1.56 -1.25 -7.27
N THR A 121 -0.49 -0.69 -7.86
CA THR A 121 0.67 -0.12 -7.15
C THR A 121 0.24 1.04 -6.24
N ALA A 122 -0.76 1.84 -6.64
CA ALA A 122 -1.35 2.86 -5.78
C ALA A 122 -1.87 2.29 -4.45
N LEU A 123 -2.35 1.04 -4.47
CA LEU A 123 -2.90 0.36 -3.30
C LEU A 123 -1.84 -0.40 -2.50
N ARG A 124 -0.59 -0.47 -2.98
CA ARG A 124 0.55 -1.01 -2.24
C ARG A 124 0.96 -0.05 -1.13
N GLN A 125 0.17 -0.01 -0.08
CA GLN A 125 0.34 0.93 1.03
C GLN A 125 0.99 0.23 2.23
N THR A 126 1.86 0.95 2.93
CA THR A 126 2.46 0.50 4.19
C THR A 126 1.42 0.48 5.32
N SER A 127 1.65 -0.38 6.32
CA SER A 127 0.94 -0.40 7.59
C SER A 127 1.65 0.40 8.69
N SER A 128 2.87 0.91 8.48
CA SER A 128 3.65 1.64 9.51
C SER A 128 3.69 3.17 9.32
N GLY A 129 3.12 3.70 8.24
CA GLY A 129 3.14 5.15 7.94
C GLY A 129 2.53 6.02 9.04
N TRP A 130 1.56 5.50 9.80
CA TRP A 130 0.92 6.22 10.91
C TRP A 130 1.86 6.55 12.07
N LEU A 131 3.02 5.89 12.20
CA LEU A 131 3.98 6.16 13.26
C LEU A 131 4.58 7.57 13.14
N PHE A 132 4.72 8.06 11.90
CA PHE A 132 5.48 9.26 11.60
C PHE A 132 4.70 10.29 10.79
N GLY A 133 3.79 9.90 9.89
CA GLY A 133 3.18 10.87 8.96
C GLY A 133 2.40 12.02 9.61
N TRP A 134 1.85 11.81 10.80
CA TRP A 134 0.98 12.80 11.48
C TRP A 134 1.70 14.10 11.86
N PHE A 135 3.00 14.06 12.18
CA PHE A 135 3.67 15.25 12.72
C PHE A 135 3.83 16.35 11.67
N PHE A 136 3.96 15.99 10.38
CA PHE A 136 4.13 16.93 9.28
C PHE A 136 2.93 17.86 9.11
N TYR A 137 1.74 17.41 9.50
CA TYR A 137 0.50 18.15 9.33
C TYR A 137 0.09 18.97 10.56
N LEU A 138 0.79 18.84 11.69
CA LEU A 138 0.51 19.65 12.89
C LEU A 138 0.60 21.16 12.70
N PRO A 139 1.49 21.71 11.84
CA PRO A 139 1.47 23.14 11.55
C PRO A 139 0.13 23.64 11.01
N MET A 140 -0.65 22.81 10.30
CA MET A 140 -2.01 23.16 9.85
C MET A 140 -2.98 23.29 11.02
N ALA A 141 -2.87 22.41 12.03
CA ALA A 141 -3.66 22.50 13.25
C ALA A 141 -3.34 23.80 14.02
N LEU A 142 -2.04 24.12 14.17
CA LEU A 142 -1.58 25.34 14.81
C LEU A 142 -2.06 26.60 14.07
N ALA A 143 -2.05 26.57 12.74
CA ALA A 143 -2.55 27.66 11.89
C ALA A 143 -4.08 27.82 11.93
N GLY A 144 -4.81 26.89 12.54
CA GLY A 144 -6.26 26.97 12.69
C GLY A 144 -7.07 26.32 11.58
N VAL A 145 -6.50 25.39 10.81
CA VAL A 145 -7.25 24.59 9.82
C VAL A 145 -8.17 23.60 10.56
N PRO A 146 -9.50 23.71 10.43
CA PRO A 146 -10.43 22.85 11.15
C PRO A 146 -10.24 21.38 10.78
N PRO A 147 -10.40 20.43 11.74
CA PRO A 147 -10.21 18.99 11.48
C PRO A 147 -11.03 18.45 10.29
N MET A 148 -12.25 18.96 10.08
CA MET A 148 -13.08 18.58 8.94
C MET A 148 -12.46 19.00 7.60
N VAL A 149 -11.89 20.20 7.52
CA VAL A 149 -11.19 20.70 6.33
C VAL A 149 -9.93 19.86 6.09
N MET A 150 -9.16 19.60 7.15
CA MET A 150 -7.96 18.75 7.10
C MET A 150 -8.26 17.36 6.54
N VAL A 151 -9.28 16.67 7.07
CA VAL A 151 -9.69 15.34 6.57
C VAL A 151 -10.18 15.41 5.13
N GLY A 152 -10.89 16.47 4.76
CA GLY A 152 -11.39 16.67 3.41
C GLY A 152 -10.28 16.87 2.38
N VAL A 153 -9.31 17.74 2.65
CA VAL A 153 -8.17 17.96 1.74
C VAL A 153 -7.22 16.76 1.69
N ALA A 154 -7.04 16.05 2.80
CA ALA A 154 -6.31 14.78 2.83
C ALA A 154 -6.95 13.71 1.92
N LEU A 155 -8.29 13.67 1.88
CA LEU A 155 -9.01 12.75 0.99
C LEU A 155 -8.87 13.18 -0.48
N ILE A 156 -8.92 14.48 -0.79
CA ILE A 156 -8.70 14.98 -2.16
C ILE A 156 -7.31 14.57 -2.66
N ASP A 157 -6.28 14.80 -1.84
CA ASP A 157 -4.91 14.44 -2.15
C ASP A 157 -4.75 12.92 -2.35
N LEU A 158 -5.24 12.11 -1.42
CA LEU A 158 -5.24 10.64 -1.53
C LEU A 158 -5.88 10.15 -2.85
N LEU A 159 -7.04 10.72 -3.22
CA LEU A 159 -7.75 10.34 -4.43
C LEU A 159 -7.02 10.81 -5.70
N TYR A 160 -6.39 11.98 -5.65
CA TYR A 160 -5.56 12.47 -6.76
C TYR A 160 -4.36 11.54 -6.99
N GLN A 161 -3.69 11.10 -5.93
CA GLN A 161 -2.51 10.25 -6.05
C GLN A 161 -2.80 8.83 -6.56
N TYR A 162 -4.06 8.40 -6.62
CA TYR A 162 -4.40 7.08 -7.16
C TYR A 162 -4.06 6.95 -8.66
N TRP A 163 -4.53 7.87 -9.50
CA TRP A 163 -4.51 7.71 -10.96
C TRP A 163 -3.12 7.89 -11.59
N VAL A 164 -2.17 8.48 -10.85
CA VAL A 164 -0.80 8.68 -11.33
C VAL A 164 0.00 7.36 -11.43
N HIS A 165 -0.50 6.26 -10.86
CA HIS A 165 0.16 4.95 -10.89
C HIS A 165 -0.19 4.16 -12.16
N THR A 166 0.38 4.53 -13.31
CA THR A 166 0.11 3.81 -14.55
C THR A 166 1.20 4.01 -15.60
N GLU A 167 1.52 2.95 -16.34
CA GLU A 167 2.28 3.01 -17.59
C GLU A 167 1.39 3.27 -18.82
N MET A 168 0.06 3.20 -18.70
CA MET A 168 -0.87 3.26 -19.83
C MET A 168 -1.14 4.67 -20.35
N VAL A 169 -0.76 5.68 -19.58
CA VAL A 169 -0.87 7.11 -19.91
C VAL A 169 0.54 7.68 -20.10
N GLY A 170 0.84 8.12 -21.32
CA GLY A 170 2.11 8.76 -21.65
C GLY A 170 2.25 10.17 -21.06
N ARG A 171 3.17 10.94 -21.63
CA ARG A 171 3.40 12.36 -21.25
C ARG A 171 2.18 13.22 -21.63
N LEU A 172 1.80 14.16 -20.77
CA LEU A 172 0.64 15.03 -20.92
C LEU A 172 1.01 16.50 -21.21
N GLY A 173 2.31 16.79 -21.41
CA GLY A 173 2.80 18.06 -21.92
C GLY A 173 2.76 19.16 -20.86
N TRP A 174 1.81 20.08 -20.94
CA TRP A 174 1.73 21.18 -19.97
C TRP A 174 1.33 20.69 -18.57
N MET A 175 0.56 19.60 -18.50
CA MET A 175 0.11 19.05 -17.22
C MET A 175 1.30 18.52 -16.40
N ASP A 176 2.28 17.86 -17.04
CA ASP A 176 3.53 17.37 -16.41
C ASP A 176 4.41 18.49 -15.83
N ARG A 177 4.11 19.74 -16.17
CA ARG A 177 4.84 20.93 -15.70
C ARG A 177 4.20 21.59 -14.48
N VAL A 178 2.92 21.32 -14.23
CA VAL A 178 2.11 21.97 -13.17
C VAL A 178 1.70 20.96 -12.11
N PHE A 179 1.24 19.79 -12.55
CA PHE A 179 0.74 18.74 -11.70
C PHE A 179 1.66 17.52 -11.74
N VAL A 180 1.60 16.70 -10.70
CA VAL A 180 2.17 15.35 -10.73
C VAL A 180 1.27 14.50 -11.61
N THR A 181 1.80 14.05 -12.74
CA THR A 181 1.13 13.15 -13.68
C THR A 181 1.74 11.75 -13.61
N PRO A 182 1.17 10.75 -14.32
CA PRO A 182 1.80 9.45 -14.45
C PRO A 182 3.25 9.51 -14.94
N SER A 183 3.61 10.48 -15.79
CA SER A 183 4.99 10.64 -16.24
C SER A 183 5.94 11.05 -15.10
N ASN A 184 5.55 12.04 -14.30
CA ASN A 184 6.35 12.46 -13.14
C ASN A 184 6.46 11.34 -12.10
N HIS A 185 5.34 10.62 -11.86
CA HIS A 185 5.27 9.60 -10.82
C HIS A 185 5.96 8.28 -11.24
N ARG A 186 6.04 7.97 -12.54
CA ARG A 186 6.90 6.88 -13.04
C ARG A 186 8.36 7.13 -12.72
N VAL A 187 8.86 8.35 -12.93
CA VAL A 187 10.23 8.73 -12.56
C VAL A 187 10.43 8.55 -11.06
N HIS A 188 9.47 9.01 -10.25
CA HIS A 188 9.52 8.84 -8.80
C HIS A 188 9.63 7.38 -8.34
N HIS A 189 8.89 6.47 -8.99
CA HIS A 189 8.94 5.04 -8.68
C HIS A 189 10.11 4.28 -9.35
N GLY A 190 10.87 4.94 -10.20
CA GLY A 190 11.99 4.34 -10.92
C GLY A 190 13.18 4.09 -10.01
N GLN A 191 13.86 2.96 -10.22
CA GLN A 191 15.14 2.67 -9.56
C GLN A 191 16.36 3.01 -10.43
N ASN A 192 16.17 3.45 -11.68
CA ASN A 192 17.26 3.98 -12.51
C ASN A 192 18.01 5.10 -11.78
N ASP A 193 19.29 5.29 -12.09
CA ASP A 193 20.13 6.29 -11.39
C ASP A 193 19.55 7.71 -11.42
N TYR A 194 18.91 8.11 -12.53
CA TYR A 194 18.32 9.45 -12.63
C TYR A 194 16.99 9.63 -11.89
N CYS A 195 16.36 8.52 -11.52
CA CYS A 195 15.07 8.46 -10.84
C CYS A 195 15.19 8.55 -9.31
N ILE A 196 16.35 8.19 -8.77
CA ILE A 196 16.58 8.17 -7.32
C ILE A 196 16.41 9.57 -6.73
N ASP A 197 15.60 9.64 -5.68
CA ASP A 197 15.36 10.86 -4.91
C ASP A 197 14.81 12.03 -5.76
N ARG A 198 13.80 11.72 -6.60
CA ARG A 198 13.15 12.69 -7.49
C ARG A 198 11.63 12.67 -7.37
N ASN A 199 11.02 13.82 -7.71
CA ASN A 199 9.57 13.99 -7.91
C ASN A 199 8.71 13.58 -6.70
N TYR A 200 8.87 14.22 -5.56
CA TYR A 200 8.15 13.93 -4.31
C TYR A 200 6.76 14.57 -4.19
N GLY A 201 6.34 15.45 -5.11
CA GLY A 201 5.03 16.10 -5.05
C GLY A 201 3.85 15.12 -4.98
N GLY A 202 2.73 15.55 -4.38
CA GLY A 202 1.49 14.77 -4.35
C GLY A 202 0.56 15.14 -5.50
N ILE A 203 0.09 16.38 -5.50
CA ILE A 203 -0.74 16.99 -6.55
C ILE A 203 0.10 17.88 -7.46
N LEU A 204 0.92 18.77 -6.90
CA LEU A 204 1.69 19.75 -7.67
C LEU A 204 3.15 19.32 -7.79
N ILE A 205 3.68 19.35 -9.03
CA ILE A 205 5.12 19.16 -9.28
C ILE A 205 5.92 20.43 -8.94
N LEU A 206 5.22 21.51 -8.56
CA LEU A 206 5.80 22.80 -8.20
C LEU A 206 6.89 22.67 -7.14
N TRP A 207 6.65 21.88 -6.09
CA TRP A 207 7.56 21.74 -4.97
C TRP A 207 8.90 21.14 -5.39
N ASP A 208 8.88 20.13 -6.27
CA ASP A 208 10.09 19.54 -6.82
C ASP A 208 10.92 20.53 -7.64
N ARG A 209 10.26 21.43 -8.36
CA ARG A 209 10.94 22.50 -9.10
C ARG A 209 11.55 23.55 -8.16
N LEU A 210 10.82 23.93 -7.11
CA LEU A 210 11.28 24.92 -6.13
C LEU A 210 12.44 24.41 -5.28
N PHE A 211 12.41 23.13 -4.90
CA PHE A 211 13.40 22.52 -4.00
C PHE A 211 14.45 21.66 -4.71
N GLY A 212 14.48 21.68 -6.05
CA GLY A 212 15.55 21.09 -6.86
C GLY A 212 15.53 19.56 -6.93
N THR A 213 14.37 18.93 -6.74
CA THR A 213 14.18 17.46 -6.80
C THR A 213 13.43 17.01 -8.05
N PHE A 214 13.15 17.92 -8.98
CA PHE A 214 12.48 17.59 -10.25
C PHE A 214 13.40 16.81 -11.20
N ALA A 215 12.89 15.72 -11.76
CA ALA A 215 13.44 15.04 -12.93
C ALA A 215 12.33 14.76 -13.95
N ASP A 216 12.63 15.01 -15.21
CA ASP A 216 11.72 14.70 -16.32
C ASP A 216 11.89 13.24 -16.75
N GLU A 217 10.81 12.63 -17.24
CA GLU A 217 10.87 11.28 -17.82
C GLU A 217 11.69 11.31 -19.11
N ARG A 218 12.62 10.36 -19.22
CA ARG A 218 13.55 10.25 -20.33
C ARG A 218 13.03 9.26 -21.37
N ASP A 219 13.02 9.67 -22.63
CA ASP A 219 12.60 8.81 -23.74
C ASP A 219 13.71 7.82 -24.16
N ASP A 220 14.97 8.12 -23.83
CA ASP A 220 16.15 7.33 -24.15
C ASP A 220 16.47 6.22 -23.13
N GLU A 221 15.84 6.25 -21.96
CA GLU A 221 16.09 5.29 -20.88
C GLU A 221 14.77 4.78 -20.29
N LYS A 222 14.48 3.49 -20.49
CA LYS A 222 13.29 2.86 -19.93
C LYS A 222 13.39 2.81 -18.40
N ILE A 223 12.32 3.24 -17.74
CA ILE A 223 12.22 3.15 -16.28
C ILE A 223 12.04 1.69 -15.86
N ILE A 224 12.85 1.27 -14.91
CA ILE A 224 12.75 -0.01 -14.19
C ILE A 224 12.22 0.29 -12.78
N TYR A 225 11.24 -0.49 -12.34
CA TYR A 225 10.55 -0.28 -11.05
C TYR A 225 11.02 -1.27 -9.99
N GLY A 226 10.73 -0.97 -8.74
CA GLY A 226 11.17 -1.72 -7.58
C GLY A 226 12.13 -0.89 -6.74
N VAL A 227 12.83 -1.58 -5.83
CA VAL A 227 13.81 -0.96 -4.93
C VAL A 227 15.19 -1.55 -5.14
N ARG A 228 16.23 -0.74 -4.93
CA ARG A 228 17.66 -1.09 -5.14
C ARG A 228 18.12 -2.33 -4.38
N SER A 229 17.50 -2.60 -3.24
CA SER A 229 17.61 -3.87 -2.51
C SER A 229 16.27 -4.60 -2.65
N PRO A 230 16.08 -5.45 -3.68
CA PRO A 230 14.77 -6.01 -3.99
C PRO A 230 14.21 -6.83 -2.82
N LEU A 231 12.92 -6.67 -2.53
CA LEU A 231 12.24 -7.36 -1.43
C LEU A 231 12.30 -8.89 -1.56
N ARG A 232 12.25 -9.41 -2.80
CA ARG A 232 12.24 -10.85 -3.12
C ARG A 232 11.22 -11.66 -2.30
N SER A 233 10.04 -11.10 -2.08
CA SER A 233 8.93 -11.79 -1.41
C SER A 233 7.58 -11.17 -1.78
N LEU A 234 6.55 -12.01 -1.79
CA LEU A 234 5.14 -11.66 -1.90
C LEU A 234 4.42 -11.66 -0.54
N ASN A 235 5.12 -11.91 0.57
CA ASN A 235 4.55 -11.91 1.91
C ASN A 235 4.30 -10.48 2.39
N PRO A 236 3.02 -10.06 2.58
CA PRO A 236 2.71 -8.68 2.93
C PRO A 236 3.12 -8.29 4.36
N LEU A 237 3.30 -9.24 5.28
CA LEU A 237 3.89 -8.96 6.59
C LEU A 237 5.39 -8.70 6.46
N TRP A 238 6.11 -9.55 5.73
CA TRP A 238 7.55 -9.35 5.53
C TRP A 238 7.84 -8.06 4.77
N ALA A 239 7.04 -7.71 3.76
CA ALA A 239 7.12 -6.42 3.07
C ALA A 239 7.11 -5.23 4.05
N ASN A 240 6.28 -5.26 5.09
CA ASN A 240 6.23 -4.21 6.11
C ASN A 240 7.39 -4.25 7.13
N LEU A 241 8.07 -5.38 7.29
CA LEU A 241 9.05 -5.60 8.36
C LEU A 241 10.50 -5.65 7.88
N HIS A 242 10.76 -6.00 6.62
CA HIS A 242 12.11 -6.30 6.12
C HIS A 242 13.09 -5.15 6.37
N TYR A 243 12.72 -3.92 6.01
CA TYR A 243 13.62 -2.78 6.14
C TYR A 243 13.83 -2.39 7.61
N TYR A 244 12.82 -2.56 8.46
CA TYR A 244 13.01 -2.45 9.90
C TYR A 244 14.00 -3.53 10.39
N ALA A 245 13.87 -4.79 9.96
CA ALA A 245 14.85 -5.82 10.32
C ALA A 245 16.29 -5.42 9.94
N ASP A 246 16.48 -4.83 8.75
CA ASP A 246 17.78 -4.31 8.29
C ASP A 246 18.32 -3.20 9.22
N LEU A 247 17.47 -2.24 9.63
CA LEU A 247 17.84 -1.19 10.56
C LEU A 247 18.23 -1.74 11.94
N TRP A 248 17.48 -2.69 12.47
CA TRP A 248 17.78 -3.33 13.75
C TRP A 248 19.08 -4.14 13.68
N GLN A 249 19.27 -4.92 12.62
CA GLN A 249 20.49 -5.70 12.41
C GLN A 249 21.72 -4.79 12.29
N SER A 250 21.60 -3.70 11.51
CA SER A 250 22.67 -2.71 11.33
C SER A 250 22.97 -1.97 12.64
N THR A 251 21.94 -1.66 13.43
CA THR A 251 22.09 -1.06 14.77
C THR A 251 22.82 -1.99 15.74
N ALA A 252 22.57 -3.30 15.67
CA ALA A 252 23.25 -4.29 16.49
C ALA A 252 24.75 -4.40 16.15
N GLN A 253 25.10 -4.25 14.86
CA GLN A 253 26.48 -4.28 14.38
C GLN A 253 27.24 -2.96 14.60
N ALA A 254 26.52 -1.84 14.72
CA ALA A 254 27.11 -0.52 14.89
C ALA A 254 27.79 -0.34 16.27
N LYS A 255 29.06 0.08 16.25
CA LYS A 255 29.84 0.40 17.45
C LYS A 255 29.62 1.85 17.88
N GLY A 256 29.11 2.04 19.10
CA GLY A 256 28.87 3.35 19.71
C GLY A 256 27.47 3.93 19.45
N TRP A 257 26.92 4.67 20.41
CA TRP A 257 25.53 5.15 20.37
C TRP A 257 25.25 6.13 19.22
N ARG A 258 26.24 6.94 18.81
CA ARG A 258 26.09 7.89 17.69
C ARG A 258 25.83 7.17 16.38
N LYS A 259 26.62 6.14 16.07
CA LYS A 259 26.41 5.32 14.86
C LYS A 259 25.07 4.61 14.91
N LYS A 260 24.67 4.10 16.09
CA LYS A 260 23.35 3.50 16.28
C LYS A 260 22.22 4.45 15.93
N VAL A 261 22.27 5.70 16.37
CA VAL A 261 21.27 6.73 15.99
C VAL A 261 21.34 7.04 14.50
N GLN A 262 22.55 7.15 13.93
CA GLN A 262 22.74 7.41 12.49
C GLN A 262 22.11 6.34 11.60
N VAL A 263 22.11 5.06 11.99
CA VAL A 263 21.44 3.99 11.20
C VAL A 263 19.98 4.36 10.89
N TRP A 264 19.28 5.01 11.81
CA TRP A 264 17.85 5.33 11.68
C TRP A 264 17.57 6.68 11.03
N LEU A 265 18.47 7.64 11.20
CA LEU A 265 18.25 9.04 10.82
C LEU A 265 19.02 9.48 9.58
N ALA A 266 20.04 8.73 9.17
CA ALA A 266 20.76 8.98 7.93
C ALA A 266 19.93 8.53 6.70
N PRO A 267 20.35 8.89 5.48
CA PRO A 267 19.72 8.38 4.26
C PRO A 267 19.69 6.86 4.18
N PRO A 268 18.68 6.27 3.50
CA PRO A 268 18.61 4.84 3.24
C PRO A 268 19.94 4.24 2.76
N GLY A 269 20.38 3.16 3.40
CA GLY A 269 21.62 2.47 3.05
C GLY A 269 22.92 3.14 3.54
N ALA A 270 22.89 4.36 4.09
CA ALA A 270 24.10 5.07 4.52
C ALA A 270 24.91 4.33 5.61
N TRP A 271 24.28 3.44 6.37
CA TRP A 271 24.95 2.61 7.38
C TRP A 271 25.90 1.57 6.78
N THR A 272 25.77 1.25 5.48
CA THR A 272 26.66 0.33 4.79
C THR A 272 28.07 0.93 4.59
N GLY A 273 28.17 2.26 4.57
CA GLY A 273 29.42 2.97 4.29
C GLY A 273 29.81 2.98 2.81
N GLU A 274 29.02 2.35 1.94
CA GLU A 274 29.24 2.28 0.51
C GLU A 274 28.33 3.29 -0.23
N PRO A 275 28.83 3.97 -1.27
CA PRO A 275 27.98 4.79 -2.12
C PRO A 275 26.96 3.91 -2.85
N LEU A 276 25.79 4.49 -3.20
CA LEU A 276 24.84 3.79 -4.04
C LEU A 276 25.49 3.51 -5.41
N GLY A 277 25.65 2.23 -5.74
CA GLY A 277 26.24 1.80 -7.00
C GLY A 277 25.36 2.14 -8.21
N HIS A 278 25.97 2.18 -9.40
CA HIS A 278 25.25 2.32 -10.67
C HIS A 278 24.22 1.21 -10.86
N PHE A 279 23.02 1.55 -11.35
CA PHE A 279 22.02 0.57 -11.74
C PHE A 279 22.32 -0.02 -13.12
N ASP A 280 22.60 -1.32 -13.17
CA ASP A 280 22.70 -2.08 -14.42
C ASP A 280 21.36 -2.79 -14.69
N ASP A 281 20.59 -2.26 -15.64
CA ASP A 281 19.28 -2.80 -16.01
C ASP A 281 19.37 -4.21 -16.61
N ALA A 282 20.49 -4.58 -17.22
CA ALA A 282 20.73 -5.91 -17.78
C ALA A 282 20.82 -7.00 -16.70
N GLN A 283 21.14 -6.63 -15.46
CA GLN A 283 21.21 -7.56 -14.34
C GLN A 283 19.88 -7.66 -13.57
N PHE A 284 18.93 -6.77 -13.83
CA PHE A 284 17.67 -6.75 -13.12
C PHE A 284 16.77 -7.91 -13.54
N GLN A 285 16.41 -8.74 -12.57
CA GLN A 285 15.47 -9.84 -12.76
C GLN A 285 14.27 -9.65 -11.86
N HIS A 286 13.08 -9.64 -12.45
CA HIS A 286 11.85 -9.52 -11.69
C HIS A 286 11.68 -10.73 -10.76
N TYR A 287 11.27 -10.49 -9.53
CA TYR A 287 10.83 -11.51 -8.59
C TYR A 287 9.44 -12.04 -8.98
N ARG A 288 9.44 -13.17 -9.68
CA ARG A 288 8.23 -13.88 -10.11
C ARG A 288 8.35 -15.35 -9.70
N PRO A 289 8.05 -15.70 -8.43
CA PRO A 289 8.05 -17.10 -8.03
C PRO A 289 7.08 -17.91 -8.90
N HIS A 290 7.38 -19.18 -9.13
CA HIS A 290 6.53 -20.03 -9.96
C HIS A 290 5.24 -20.41 -9.23
N THR A 291 4.17 -19.67 -9.46
CA THR A 291 2.82 -20.06 -9.05
C THR A 291 2.10 -20.78 -10.20
N PRO A 292 1.55 -21.99 -9.98
CA PRO A 292 0.71 -22.63 -10.98
C PRO A 292 -0.46 -21.74 -11.38
N ALA A 293 -0.72 -21.60 -12.70
CA ALA A 293 -1.79 -20.72 -13.21
C ALA A 293 -3.17 -20.96 -12.56
N PRO A 294 -3.60 -22.21 -12.28
CA PRO A 294 -4.87 -22.43 -11.58
C PRO A 294 -4.85 -21.88 -10.14
N ALA A 295 -3.71 -21.95 -9.44
CA ALA A 295 -3.57 -21.40 -8.09
C ALA A 295 -3.58 -19.86 -8.10
N ALA A 296 -2.99 -19.23 -9.10
CA ALA A 296 -3.11 -17.77 -9.30
C ALA A 296 -4.56 -17.35 -9.55
N ALA A 297 -5.31 -18.09 -10.39
CA ALA A 297 -6.73 -17.84 -10.61
C ALA A 297 -7.58 -18.03 -9.34
N TYR A 298 -7.26 -19.05 -8.54
CA TYR A 298 -7.86 -19.25 -7.22
C TYR A 298 -7.56 -18.06 -6.28
N GLY A 299 -6.34 -17.53 -6.28
CA GLY A 299 -5.96 -16.34 -5.52
C GLY A 299 -6.79 -15.11 -5.88
N ILE A 300 -7.02 -14.86 -7.18
CA ILE A 300 -7.92 -13.79 -7.65
C ILE A 300 -9.34 -13.98 -7.09
N LEU A 301 -9.88 -15.19 -7.18
CA LEU A 301 -11.22 -15.49 -6.70
C LEU A 301 -11.34 -15.30 -5.18
N GLN A 302 -10.36 -15.78 -4.40
CA GLN A 302 -10.36 -15.60 -2.94
C GLN A 302 -10.22 -14.12 -2.56
N PHE A 303 -9.40 -13.34 -3.27
CA PHE A 303 -9.32 -11.91 -3.03
C PHE A 303 -10.65 -11.20 -3.35
N ALA A 304 -11.31 -11.57 -4.44
CA ALA A 304 -12.63 -11.02 -4.80
C ALA A 304 -13.69 -11.31 -3.72
N LEU A 305 -13.60 -12.46 -3.03
CA LEU A 305 -14.44 -12.79 -1.88
C LEU A 305 -14.02 -12.06 -0.59
N LEU A 306 -12.74 -11.76 -0.43
CA LEU A 306 -12.21 -11.02 0.72
C LEU A 306 -12.60 -9.54 0.68
N ALA A 307 -12.67 -8.93 -0.50
CA ALA A 307 -12.95 -7.49 -0.65
C ALA A 307 -14.28 -7.04 -0.01
N PRO A 308 -15.43 -7.75 -0.20
CA PRO A 308 -16.66 -7.46 0.53
C PRO A 308 -16.52 -7.57 2.06
N CYS A 309 -15.75 -8.53 2.57
CA CYS A 309 -15.49 -8.66 4.01
C CYS A 309 -14.72 -7.45 4.55
N VAL A 310 -13.74 -6.94 3.79
CA VAL A 310 -13.01 -5.70 4.14
C VAL A 310 -13.95 -4.51 4.16
N MET A 311 -14.82 -4.36 3.15
CA MET A 311 -15.82 -3.29 3.10
C MET A 311 -16.79 -3.37 4.29
N GLN A 312 -17.25 -4.59 4.63
CA GLN A 312 -18.11 -4.82 5.77
C GLN A 312 -17.41 -4.47 7.09
N LEU A 313 -16.16 -4.91 7.29
CA LEU A 313 -15.36 -4.54 8.46
C LEU A 313 -15.27 -3.02 8.61
N ILE A 314 -14.91 -2.30 7.55
CA ILE A 314 -14.78 -0.83 7.59
C ILE A 314 -16.12 -0.16 7.89
N ALA A 315 -17.22 -0.67 7.33
CA ALA A 315 -18.55 -0.14 7.55
C ALA A 315 -19.06 -0.37 8.99
N LEU A 316 -18.78 -1.55 9.56
CA LEU A 316 -19.23 -1.94 10.89
C LEU A 316 -18.27 -1.53 12.01
N ALA A 317 -17.04 -1.13 11.70
CA ALA A 317 -16.01 -0.80 12.69
C ALA A 317 -16.48 0.17 13.79
N PRO A 318 -17.25 1.25 13.50
CA PRO A 318 -17.74 2.16 14.55
C PRO A 318 -18.75 1.53 15.51
N SER A 319 -19.40 0.43 15.12
CA SER A 319 -20.46 -0.25 15.87
C SER A 319 -20.04 -1.57 16.51
N LEU A 320 -18.92 -2.16 16.10
CA LEU A 320 -18.46 -3.44 16.62
C LEU A 320 -17.79 -3.29 18.00
N PRO A 321 -18.07 -4.18 18.96
CA PRO A 321 -17.27 -4.30 20.17
C PRO A 321 -15.79 -4.55 19.83
N LEU A 322 -14.87 -3.98 20.61
CA LEU A 322 -13.43 -4.08 20.33
C LEU A 322 -12.94 -5.54 20.13
N PRO A 323 -13.34 -6.54 20.93
CA PRO A 323 -12.92 -7.92 20.69
C PRO A 323 -13.37 -8.47 19.31
N SER A 324 -14.61 -8.17 18.91
CA SER A 324 -15.15 -8.58 17.61
C SER A 324 -14.44 -7.85 16.46
N LEU A 325 -14.17 -6.55 16.62
CA LEU A 325 -13.42 -5.76 15.65
C LEU A 325 -11.99 -6.32 15.44
N VAL A 326 -11.28 -6.60 16.53
CA VAL A 326 -9.92 -7.17 16.50
C VAL A 326 -9.93 -8.56 15.88
N LEU A 327 -10.88 -9.43 16.25
CA LEU A 327 -11.00 -10.76 15.67
C LEU A 327 -11.26 -10.68 14.16
N TYR A 328 -12.20 -9.84 13.71
CA TYR A 328 -12.51 -9.72 12.29
C TYR A 328 -11.29 -9.20 11.50
N ALA A 329 -10.65 -8.15 12.00
CA ALA A 329 -9.41 -7.62 11.42
C ALA A 329 -8.31 -8.69 11.33
N ALA A 330 -8.12 -9.50 12.38
CA ALA A 330 -7.14 -10.58 12.40
C ALA A 330 -7.44 -11.69 11.38
N LEU A 331 -8.70 -12.08 11.20
CA LEU A 331 -9.10 -13.08 10.20
C LEU A 331 -8.85 -12.58 8.76
N ILE A 332 -9.11 -11.30 8.49
CA ILE A 332 -8.80 -10.70 7.19
C ILE A 332 -7.29 -10.61 6.98
N ALA A 333 -6.53 -10.14 7.97
CA ALA A 333 -5.07 -10.09 7.89
C ALA A 333 -4.47 -11.48 7.65
N ALA A 334 -4.89 -12.50 8.42
CA ALA A 334 -4.49 -13.89 8.23
C ALA A 334 -4.82 -14.41 6.82
N SER A 335 -5.96 -13.99 6.25
CA SER A 335 -6.32 -14.34 4.88
C SER A 335 -5.38 -13.73 3.85
N THR A 336 -4.99 -12.46 4.00
CA THR A 336 -3.99 -11.84 3.11
C THR A 336 -2.63 -12.53 3.17
N LEU A 337 -2.20 -12.95 4.37
CA LEU A 337 -0.93 -13.65 4.56
C LEU A 337 -0.95 -15.05 3.95
N SER A 338 -2.05 -15.77 4.13
CA SER A 338 -2.26 -17.09 3.54
C SER A 338 -2.26 -17.06 2.02
N LEU A 339 -2.95 -16.08 1.42
CA LEU A 339 -2.97 -15.86 -0.02
C LEU A 339 -1.59 -15.43 -0.55
N GLY A 340 -0.87 -14.56 0.16
CA GLY A 340 0.52 -14.24 -0.18
C GLY A 340 1.43 -15.47 -0.17
N ALA A 341 1.28 -16.34 0.83
CA ALA A 341 2.03 -17.60 0.91
C ALA A 341 1.66 -18.60 -0.20
N LEU A 342 0.40 -18.63 -0.66
CA LEU A 342 0.01 -19.39 -1.84
C LEU A 342 0.74 -18.87 -3.10
N LEU A 343 0.76 -17.54 -3.27
CA LEU A 343 1.36 -16.88 -4.44
C LEU A 343 2.89 -17.00 -4.47
N GLU A 344 3.55 -17.18 -3.33
CA GLU A 344 4.97 -17.56 -3.24
C GLU A 344 5.30 -18.89 -3.95
N GLY A 345 4.30 -19.68 -4.40
CA GLY A 345 4.57 -20.91 -5.16
C GLY A 345 5.14 -22.06 -4.31
N ARG A 346 5.03 -21.95 -2.98
CA ARG A 346 5.52 -22.96 -2.03
C ARG A 346 4.42 -23.92 -1.60
N ARG A 347 4.75 -25.21 -1.49
CA ARG A 347 3.79 -26.25 -1.04
C ARG A 347 3.17 -25.96 0.32
N LEU A 348 3.96 -25.44 1.25
CA LEU A 348 3.48 -25.08 2.58
C LEU A 348 2.43 -23.96 2.52
N GLY A 349 2.62 -22.96 1.67
CA GLY A 349 1.65 -21.88 1.47
C GLY A 349 0.31 -22.39 0.96
N ALA A 350 0.32 -23.30 -0.01
CA ALA A 350 -0.90 -23.95 -0.50
C ALA A 350 -1.62 -24.78 0.59
N ARG A 351 -0.87 -25.42 1.49
CA ARG A 351 -1.42 -26.16 2.65
C ARG A 351 -2.03 -25.24 3.70
N ILE A 352 -1.38 -24.12 4.00
CA ILE A 352 -1.90 -23.08 4.91
C ILE A 352 -3.21 -22.54 4.33
N GLU A 353 -3.26 -22.26 3.03
CA GLU A 353 -4.45 -21.75 2.36
C GLU A 353 -5.60 -22.77 2.33
N GLN A 354 -5.30 -24.04 2.10
CA GLN A 354 -6.26 -25.13 2.23
C GLN A 354 -6.87 -25.18 3.64
N ALA A 355 -6.04 -25.11 4.69
CA ALA A 355 -6.51 -25.10 6.07
C ALA A 355 -7.34 -23.85 6.39
N ARG A 356 -6.90 -22.66 5.96
CA ARG A 356 -7.64 -21.40 6.13
C ARG A 356 -9.03 -21.49 5.53
N GLY A 357 -9.15 -21.95 4.28
CA GLY A 357 -10.42 -22.07 3.57
C GLY A 357 -11.43 -22.96 4.30
N VAL A 358 -10.96 -24.10 4.84
CA VAL A 358 -11.79 -25.02 5.64
C VAL A 358 -12.21 -24.38 6.96
N VAL A 359 -11.26 -23.78 7.70
CA VAL A 359 -11.54 -23.16 9.00
C VAL A 359 -12.55 -22.02 8.87
N LEU A 360 -12.37 -21.12 7.90
CA LEU A 360 -13.30 -20.01 7.69
C LEU A 360 -14.66 -20.49 7.16
N GLY A 361 -14.67 -21.50 6.28
CA GLY A 361 -15.91 -22.09 5.78
C GLY A 361 -16.73 -22.72 6.91
N LEU A 362 -16.08 -23.47 7.81
CA LEU A 362 -16.72 -24.03 9.00
C LEU A 362 -17.18 -22.94 9.97
N ALA A 363 -16.34 -21.93 10.24
CA ALA A 363 -16.70 -20.83 11.12
C ALA A 363 -17.94 -20.09 10.61
N PHE A 364 -17.97 -19.71 9.32
CA PHE A 364 -19.12 -19.04 8.71
C PHE A 364 -20.40 -19.90 8.74
N ALA A 365 -20.25 -21.22 8.57
CA ALA A 365 -21.38 -22.13 8.55
C ALA A 365 -21.90 -22.53 9.93
N LEU A 366 -21.10 -22.43 11.00
CA LEU A 366 -21.45 -22.89 12.34
C LEU A 366 -21.74 -21.74 13.32
N LEU A 367 -21.09 -20.58 13.16
CA LEU A 367 -21.35 -19.41 14.01
C LEU A 367 -22.76 -18.84 13.76
N PRO A 368 -23.47 -18.41 14.82
CA PRO A 368 -24.86 -17.93 14.70
C PRO A 368 -24.98 -16.71 13.78
N ASP A 369 -24.00 -15.82 13.82
CA ASP A 369 -23.86 -14.67 12.94
C ASP A 369 -22.39 -14.50 12.51
N TRP A 370 -22.17 -13.76 11.42
CA TRP A 370 -20.85 -13.35 10.95
C TRP A 370 -20.65 -11.85 11.19
N PHE A 371 -20.22 -11.50 12.40
CA PHE A 371 -19.98 -10.11 12.83
C PHE A 371 -21.21 -9.21 12.65
N GLY A 372 -22.38 -9.67 13.11
CA GLY A 372 -23.67 -9.00 13.02
C GLY A 372 -24.46 -9.34 11.75
N TYR A 373 -23.95 -10.19 10.86
CA TYR A 373 -24.68 -10.67 9.69
C TYR A 373 -25.20 -12.10 9.89
N GLU A 374 -26.51 -12.25 10.05
CA GLU A 374 -27.18 -13.55 10.10
C GLU A 374 -27.37 -14.10 8.68
N ALA A 375 -26.41 -14.90 8.22
CA ALA A 375 -26.45 -15.48 6.89
C ALA A 375 -27.57 -16.55 6.78
N PRO A 376 -28.40 -16.52 5.71
CA PRO A 376 -29.38 -17.57 5.46
C PRO A 376 -28.75 -18.97 5.40
N LEU A 377 -29.47 -20.00 5.85
CA LEU A 377 -28.96 -21.38 5.89
C LEU A 377 -28.40 -21.84 4.53
N LEU A 378 -29.07 -21.47 3.43
CA LEU A 378 -28.61 -21.80 2.09
C LEU A 378 -27.23 -21.19 1.81
N LEU A 379 -27.01 -19.91 2.14
CA LEU A 379 -25.72 -19.25 1.95
C LEU A 379 -24.63 -19.91 2.81
N ARG A 380 -24.93 -20.22 4.08
CA ARG A 380 -24.00 -20.93 4.98
C ARG A 380 -23.59 -22.29 4.42
N ALA A 381 -24.56 -23.09 3.97
CA ALA A 381 -24.32 -24.40 3.36
C ALA A 381 -23.52 -24.28 2.05
N THR A 382 -23.84 -23.30 1.20
CA THR A 382 -23.10 -23.04 -0.05
C THR A 382 -21.65 -22.65 0.22
N VAL A 383 -21.39 -21.72 1.13
CA VAL A 383 -20.02 -21.30 1.49
C VAL A 383 -19.22 -22.49 2.02
N LEU A 384 -19.81 -23.31 2.91
CA LEU A 384 -19.15 -24.51 3.42
C LEU A 384 -18.81 -25.50 2.30
N ALA A 385 -19.78 -25.81 1.44
CA ALA A 385 -19.57 -26.72 0.32
C ALA A 385 -18.47 -26.23 -0.63
N LEU A 386 -18.46 -24.93 -0.96
CA LEU A 386 -17.43 -24.31 -1.78
C LEU A 386 -16.06 -24.33 -1.10
N SER A 387 -15.97 -24.06 0.20
CA SER A 387 -14.72 -24.14 0.96
C SER A 387 -14.14 -25.56 1.00
N LEU A 388 -14.98 -26.58 1.25
CA LEU A 388 -14.55 -27.97 1.24
C LEU A 388 -14.16 -28.43 -0.17
N GLY A 389 -14.94 -28.05 -1.19
CA GLY A 389 -14.62 -28.31 -2.59
C GLY A 389 -13.30 -27.67 -3.02
N ALA A 390 -13.06 -26.41 -2.63
CA ALA A 390 -11.80 -25.71 -2.84
C ALA A 390 -10.63 -26.40 -2.16
N ALA A 391 -10.82 -26.91 -0.93
CA ALA A 391 -9.78 -27.63 -0.22
C ALA A 391 -9.39 -28.95 -0.91
N VAL A 392 -10.36 -29.72 -1.40
CA VAL A 392 -10.12 -30.93 -2.20
C VAL A 392 -9.45 -30.59 -3.54
N TRP A 393 -9.88 -29.51 -4.18
CA TRP A 393 -9.29 -29.04 -5.42
C TRP A 393 -7.83 -28.60 -5.23
N LEU A 394 -7.52 -27.84 -4.17
CA LEU A 394 -6.16 -27.45 -3.80
C LEU A 394 -5.29 -28.68 -3.52
N GLU A 395 -5.82 -29.71 -2.84
CA GLU A 395 -5.11 -30.97 -2.62
C GLU A 395 -4.64 -31.60 -3.94
N LYS A 396 -5.55 -31.64 -4.92
CA LYS A 396 -5.24 -32.17 -6.26
C LYS A 396 -4.22 -31.28 -6.95
N ASN A 397 -4.33 -29.95 -6.85
CA ASN A 397 -3.40 -29.02 -7.45
C ASN A 397 -1.97 -29.16 -6.88
N ILE A 398 -1.84 -29.27 -5.55
CA ILE A 398 -0.57 -29.52 -4.84
C ILE A 398 0.12 -30.79 -5.34
N LYS A 399 -0.65 -31.86 -5.61
CA LYS A 399 -0.11 -33.15 -6.09
C LYS A 399 0.26 -33.17 -7.57
N THR A 400 -0.36 -32.32 -8.38
CA THR A 400 -0.30 -32.41 -9.86
C THR A 400 0.62 -31.38 -10.51
N HIS A 401 0.92 -30.27 -9.82
CA HIS A 401 1.77 -29.21 -10.35
C HIS A 401 3.11 -29.16 -9.64
N GLN A 402 4.09 -28.51 -10.26
CA GLN A 402 5.36 -28.21 -9.62
C GLN A 402 5.16 -27.05 -8.63
N TRP A 403 5.69 -27.26 -7.43
CA TRP A 403 5.67 -26.31 -6.32
C TRP A 403 7.04 -26.37 -5.66
N GLU A 404 7.54 -25.23 -5.21
CA GLU A 404 8.79 -25.20 -4.44
C GLU A 404 8.59 -25.90 -3.09
N THR A 405 9.56 -26.71 -2.71
CA THR A 405 9.50 -27.56 -1.51
C THR A 405 9.90 -26.83 -0.22
N THR A 406 10.50 -25.64 -0.32
CA THR A 406 11.04 -24.85 0.80
C THR A 406 10.77 -23.36 0.64
#